data_AF-A0A494T149-F1
#
_entry.id   AF-A0A494T149-F1
#
_cell.length_a   1.000
_cell.length_b   1.000
_cell.length_c   1.000
_cell.angle_alpha   90.00
_cell.angle_beta   90.00
_cell.angle_gamma   90.00
#
_symmetry.space_group_name_H-M   'P 1'
#
loop_
_entity.id
_entity.type
_entity.pdbx_description
1 polymer ?
#
loop_
_entity_poly.entity_id
_entity_poly.type
_entity_poly.pdbx_seq_one_letter_code
_entity_poly.pdbx_strand_id
1 'polypeptide(L)'
;MNRSVAFGALVAGALAVSLSLPATALAAPAETAANGSELSAKTVFLDPGHQGTGHSEDLNAQVDDGRGGTKNCQTTGMTTLDGVAEHTINWKVSQLVESSLESLGATVVTSRADDSGWGGCVDDRARAATESGADVAVSIHADSTSAGADTDKHGFHLIIPTLPIPDAAANAAQSEGGRSASTLMRDAYQRAGFTPANYAGVEEGLQERSDVAGPALTGVPLVFVEMGNGSNPDDAAVLESPEGQLQHAIALSTGIIDYLLGPDTTVTATEEDVQSDSSTDPGETASTPAITASAPAATASAPAKSGGNALSRLLSGISPYVEAVGVGGLSDLVTEDRVRSVSNVAQGLLKQLLAS
;
A
#
# COMPACT_ATOMS: atom_id res chain seq x y z
N MET A 1 38.60 67.95 49.96
CA MET A 1 38.86 69.32 49.47
C MET A 1 37.93 69.59 48.29
N ASN A 2 37.16 70.67 48.39
CA ASN A 2 36.18 71.15 47.41
C ASN A 2 36.71 71.19 45.98
N ARG A 3 35.81 70.96 45.01
CA ARG A 3 35.38 72.01 44.07
C ARG A 3 34.27 71.54 43.12
N SER A 4 33.11 72.17 43.27
CA SER A 4 32.07 72.30 42.25
C SER A 4 32.57 73.20 41.11
N VAL A 5 32.24 72.85 39.86
CA VAL A 5 31.98 73.81 38.78
C VAL A 5 30.85 73.24 37.91
N ALA A 6 29.90 74.11 37.60
CA ALA A 6 28.70 73.86 36.81
C ALA A 6 28.83 74.47 35.39
N PHE A 7 27.82 74.16 34.58
CA PHE A 7 27.34 74.79 33.34
C PHE A 7 27.88 74.31 31.99
N GLY A 8 26.92 73.93 31.14
CA GLY A 8 27.11 73.75 29.70
C GLY A 8 26.00 72.91 29.06
N ALA A 9 24.75 73.33 29.17
CA ALA A 9 23.63 72.74 28.43
C ALA A 9 23.76 73.05 26.93
N LEU A 10 23.67 72.03 26.08
CA LEU A 10 23.31 72.19 24.68
C LEU A 10 22.38 71.04 24.28
N VAL A 11 21.13 71.44 24.05
CA VAL A 11 20.01 70.60 23.62
C VAL A 11 20.16 70.39 22.11
N ALA A 12 20.22 69.13 21.68
CA ALA A 12 19.92 68.72 20.32
C ALA A 12 18.97 67.52 20.40
N GLY A 13 17.68 67.78 20.14
CA GLY A 13 16.65 66.75 20.09
C GLY A 13 16.85 65.87 18.87
N ALA A 14 17.01 64.56 19.08
CA ALA A 14 16.86 63.55 18.05
C ALA A 14 15.42 63.03 18.09
N LEU A 15 14.68 63.25 17.00
CA LEU A 15 13.40 62.57 16.74
C LEU A 15 13.68 61.06 16.66
N ALA A 16 13.17 60.29 17.62
CA ALA A 16 13.07 58.84 17.48
C ALA A 16 11.86 58.53 16.59
N VAL A 17 12.11 58.17 15.34
CA VAL A 17 11.10 57.57 14.46
C VAL A 17 10.98 56.10 14.87
N SER A 18 9.91 55.76 15.58
CA SER A 18 9.53 54.38 15.88
C SER A 18 8.97 53.73 14.61
N LEU A 19 9.78 52.91 13.94
CA LEU A 19 9.30 51.99 12.90
C LEU A 19 8.58 50.82 13.58
N SER A 20 7.24 50.86 13.57
CA SER A 20 6.40 49.71 13.87
C SER A 20 6.46 48.74 12.69
N LEU A 21 7.30 47.70 12.77
CA LEU A 21 7.23 46.58 11.84
C LEU A 21 6.05 45.69 12.26
N PRO A 22 5.11 45.33 11.35
CA PRO A 22 4.11 44.33 11.66
C PRO A 22 4.81 42.98 11.84
N ALA A 23 4.65 42.38 13.02
CA ALA A 23 5.04 40.99 13.26
C ALA A 23 4.12 40.08 12.42
N THR A 24 4.61 39.63 11.27
CA THR A 24 4.01 38.52 10.54
C THR A 24 4.21 37.27 11.39
N ALA A 25 3.15 36.83 12.07
CA ALA A 25 3.09 35.52 12.69
C ALA A 25 3.26 34.46 11.58
N LEU A 26 4.43 33.83 11.54
CA LEU A 26 4.64 32.62 10.76
C LEU A 26 3.78 31.53 11.41
N ALA A 27 2.66 31.19 10.76
CA ALA A 27 1.93 29.98 11.08
C ALA A 27 2.88 28.79 10.87
N ALA A 28 3.04 27.95 11.90
CA ALA A 28 3.70 26.67 11.76
C ALA A 28 2.94 25.83 10.72
N PRO A 29 3.62 25.08 9.84
CA PRO A 29 2.92 24.15 8.97
C PRO A 29 2.23 23.11 9.86
N ALA A 30 0.91 23.01 9.75
CA ALA A 30 0.17 21.88 10.30
C ALA A 30 0.46 20.67 9.43
N GLU A 31 1.52 19.94 9.76
CA GLU A 31 1.73 18.57 9.26
C GLU A 31 0.81 17.63 10.01
N THR A 32 -0.43 17.56 9.55
CA THR A 32 -1.19 16.32 9.62
C THR A 32 -1.42 15.92 8.18
N ALA A 33 -0.55 15.07 7.64
CA ALA A 33 -0.94 14.20 6.56
C ALA A 33 -2.16 13.43 7.10
N ALA A 34 -3.35 13.84 6.70
CA ALA A 34 -4.55 13.11 7.03
C ALA A 34 -4.42 11.78 6.27
N ASN A 35 -4.18 10.69 7.00
CA ASN A 35 -4.31 9.36 6.44
C ASN A 35 -5.70 9.27 5.79
N GLY A 36 -5.75 8.70 4.59
CA GLY A 36 -7.00 8.35 3.94
C GLY A 36 -7.84 7.46 4.86
N SER A 37 -9.16 7.49 4.68
CA SER A 37 -10.11 6.72 5.48
C SER A 37 -10.78 5.58 4.68
N GLU A 38 -10.33 5.33 3.46
CA GLU A 38 -10.87 4.37 2.49
C GLU A 38 -10.99 2.95 3.01
N LEU A 39 -9.97 2.52 3.74
CA LEU A 39 -9.87 1.20 4.36
C LEU A 39 -10.12 1.26 5.86
N SER A 40 -10.75 2.35 6.36
CA SER A 40 -11.14 2.43 7.77
C SER A 40 -11.98 1.23 8.16
N ALA A 41 -11.65 0.65 9.32
CA ALA A 41 -12.24 -0.59 9.85
C ALA A 41 -11.97 -1.86 9.01
N LYS A 42 -11.05 -1.81 8.04
CA LYS A 42 -10.50 -3.01 7.40
C LYS A 42 -9.25 -3.46 8.13
N THR A 43 -9.12 -4.77 8.30
CA THR A 43 -7.91 -5.39 8.86
C THR A 43 -7.27 -6.29 7.80
N VAL A 44 -5.98 -6.12 7.55
CA VAL A 44 -5.20 -6.93 6.61
C VAL A 44 -4.08 -7.63 7.36
N PHE A 45 -3.95 -8.94 7.17
CA PHE A 45 -2.82 -9.70 7.69
C PHE A 45 -1.75 -9.86 6.60
N LEU A 46 -0.54 -9.38 6.82
CA LEU A 46 0.60 -9.57 5.92
C LEU A 46 1.55 -10.62 6.50
N ASP A 47 1.85 -11.64 5.71
CA ASP A 47 2.84 -12.65 6.03
C ASP A 47 4.03 -12.56 5.06
N PRO A 48 5.06 -11.77 5.38
CA PRO A 48 6.31 -11.85 4.65
C PRO A 48 6.94 -13.23 4.90
N GLY A 49 6.96 -14.06 3.86
CA GLY A 49 7.41 -15.44 3.91
C GLY A 49 8.81 -15.57 4.50
N HIS A 50 9.07 -16.73 5.12
CA HIS A 50 10.35 -17.10 5.75
C HIS A 50 10.76 -16.19 6.91
N GLN A 51 12.00 -16.34 7.38
CA GLN A 51 12.54 -15.71 8.59
C GLN A 51 14.00 -15.30 8.38
N GLY A 52 14.46 -14.34 9.18
CA GLY A 52 15.87 -13.95 9.21
C GLY A 52 16.76 -15.05 9.78
N THR A 53 18.07 -14.95 9.57
CA THR A 53 19.03 -16.02 9.91
C THR A 53 19.46 -16.08 11.38
N GLY A 54 19.16 -15.05 12.17
CA GLY A 54 19.52 -14.92 13.59
C GLY A 54 18.60 -15.69 14.53
N HIS A 55 18.41 -16.98 14.28
CA HIS A 55 17.49 -17.83 15.04
C HIS A 55 18.13 -19.20 15.37
N SER A 56 17.57 -19.92 16.34
CA SER A 56 18.07 -21.24 16.80
C SER A 56 17.03 -22.36 16.78
N GLU A 57 15.80 -21.99 16.45
CA GLU A 57 14.63 -22.84 16.30
C GLU A 57 14.82 -23.85 15.15
N ASP A 58 14.30 -25.07 15.34
CA ASP A 58 14.44 -26.16 14.38
C ASP A 58 13.41 -26.03 13.25
N LEU A 59 13.89 -25.65 12.06
CA LEU A 59 13.07 -25.57 10.85
C LEU A 59 12.43 -26.90 10.45
N ASN A 60 13.06 -28.03 10.81
CA ASN A 60 12.60 -29.37 10.44
C ASN A 60 11.64 -29.98 11.46
N ALA A 61 11.35 -29.28 12.56
CA ALA A 61 10.29 -29.68 13.48
C ALA A 61 9.00 -29.90 12.70
N GLN A 62 8.35 -31.03 12.90
CA GLN A 62 7.14 -31.38 12.14
C GLN A 62 5.92 -30.70 12.73
N VAL A 63 5.18 -29.98 11.89
CA VAL A 63 3.95 -29.26 12.21
C VAL A 63 2.81 -29.70 11.30
N ASP A 64 1.57 -29.41 11.68
CA ASP A 64 0.37 -29.78 10.91
C ASP A 64 0.44 -29.21 9.47
N ASP A 65 0.03 -30.01 8.49
CA ASP A 65 -0.08 -29.60 7.08
C ASP A 65 -1.51 -29.17 6.68
N GLY A 66 -2.46 -29.28 7.60
CA GLY A 66 -3.89 -28.99 7.38
C GLY A 66 -4.64 -30.09 6.64
N ARG A 67 -3.98 -31.21 6.33
CA ARG A 67 -4.54 -32.35 5.60
C ARG A 67 -4.36 -33.69 6.30
N GLY A 68 -4.02 -33.68 7.58
CA GLY A 68 -3.85 -34.86 8.42
C GLY A 68 -2.45 -35.47 8.37
N GLY A 69 -1.52 -34.81 7.69
CA GLY A 69 -0.09 -35.12 7.72
C GLY A 69 0.70 -34.08 8.52
N THR A 70 2.00 -34.03 8.26
CA THR A 70 2.88 -33.00 8.81
C THR A 70 3.87 -32.53 7.75
N LYS A 71 4.43 -31.35 7.97
CA LYS A 71 5.54 -30.80 7.19
C LYS A 71 6.55 -30.09 8.09
N ASN A 72 7.68 -29.70 7.50
CA ASN A 72 8.66 -28.86 8.19
C ASN A 72 8.02 -27.55 8.66
N CYS A 73 8.32 -27.16 9.89
CA CYS A 73 7.93 -25.91 10.54
C CYS A 73 8.21 -24.70 9.65
N GLN A 74 9.38 -24.64 9.02
CA GLN A 74 9.74 -23.60 8.05
C GLN A 74 10.81 -24.11 7.07
N THR A 75 11.10 -23.32 6.05
CA THR A 75 12.28 -23.43 5.20
C THR A 75 13.03 -22.09 5.20
N THR A 76 14.24 -22.05 4.65
CA THR A 76 15.00 -20.80 4.55
C THR A 76 14.51 -19.88 3.43
N GLY A 77 13.65 -20.39 2.54
CA GLY A 77 13.31 -19.74 1.28
C GLY A 77 14.41 -19.90 0.23
N MET A 78 14.14 -19.36 -0.95
CA MET A 78 15.10 -19.31 -2.04
C MET A 78 16.16 -18.21 -1.86
N THR A 79 17.14 -18.21 -2.75
CA THR A 79 18.11 -17.12 -2.90
C THR A 79 18.21 -16.82 -4.38
N THR A 80 18.12 -15.53 -4.74
CA THR A 80 18.23 -15.09 -6.13
C THR A 80 19.62 -15.35 -6.69
N LEU A 81 19.78 -15.19 -8.01
CA LEU A 81 21.08 -15.37 -8.69
C LEU A 81 22.20 -14.48 -8.11
N ASP A 82 21.86 -13.27 -7.65
CA ASP A 82 22.83 -12.31 -7.10
C ASP A 82 22.95 -12.41 -5.58
N GLY A 83 22.36 -13.44 -4.96
CA GLY A 83 22.58 -13.77 -3.55
C GLY A 83 21.62 -13.07 -2.58
N VAL A 84 20.52 -12.50 -3.06
CA VAL A 84 19.51 -11.87 -2.20
C VAL A 84 18.57 -12.95 -1.68
N ALA A 85 18.45 -13.05 -0.36
CA ALA A 85 17.57 -14.03 0.28
C ALA A 85 16.09 -13.64 0.09
N GLU A 86 15.26 -14.65 -0.17
CA GLU A 86 13.81 -14.47 -0.37
C GLU A 86 13.16 -13.76 0.82
N HIS A 87 13.52 -14.14 2.06
CA HIS A 87 12.96 -13.53 3.27
C HIS A 87 13.16 -12.01 3.31
N THR A 88 14.28 -11.51 2.79
CA THR A 88 14.58 -10.06 2.71
C THR A 88 13.76 -9.37 1.62
N ILE A 89 13.54 -10.03 0.48
CA ILE A 89 12.69 -9.52 -0.59
C ILE A 89 11.25 -9.41 -0.09
N ASN A 90 10.72 -10.50 0.47
CA ASN A 90 9.37 -10.57 1.02
C ASN A 90 9.16 -9.49 2.08
N TRP A 91 10.10 -9.34 3.02
CA TRP A 91 10.05 -8.31 4.06
C TRP A 91 9.96 -6.90 3.48
N LYS A 92 10.86 -6.53 2.56
CA LYS A 92 10.90 -5.18 1.98
C LYS A 92 9.61 -4.84 1.24
N VAL A 93 9.10 -5.79 0.44
CA VAL A 93 7.83 -5.59 -0.27
C VAL A 93 6.66 -5.48 0.71
N SER A 94 6.62 -6.31 1.77
CA SER A 94 5.58 -6.22 2.80
C SER A 94 5.57 -4.87 3.52
N GLN A 95 6.72 -4.27 3.84
CA GLN A 95 6.76 -2.94 4.47
C GLN A 95 6.19 -1.85 3.57
N LEU A 96 6.41 -1.95 2.26
CA LEU A 96 5.84 -1.03 1.27
C LEU A 96 4.32 -1.18 1.19
N VAL A 97 3.82 -2.42 1.21
CA VAL A 97 2.37 -2.73 1.24
C VAL A 97 1.73 -2.25 2.54
N GLU A 98 2.35 -2.54 3.70
CA GLU A 98 1.90 -2.09 5.02
C GLU A 98 1.71 -0.56 5.02
N SER A 99 2.75 0.18 4.67
CA SER A 99 2.70 1.65 4.61
C SER A 99 1.60 2.15 3.68
N SER A 100 1.41 1.51 2.52
CA SER A 100 0.35 1.85 1.57
C SER A 100 -1.04 1.67 2.17
N LEU A 101 -1.29 0.54 2.83
CA LEU A 101 -2.61 0.21 3.38
C LEU A 101 -2.93 1.05 4.63
N GLU A 102 -1.95 1.28 5.50
CA GLU A 102 -2.10 2.15 6.68
C GLU A 102 -2.35 3.61 6.28
N SER A 103 -1.71 4.09 5.21
CA SER A 103 -1.98 5.44 4.67
C SER A 103 -3.41 5.62 4.17
N LEU A 104 -4.11 4.52 3.89
CA LEU A 104 -5.53 4.47 3.50
C LEU A 104 -6.45 4.11 4.68
N GLY A 105 -5.91 4.01 5.90
CA GLY A 105 -6.68 3.80 7.12
C GLY A 105 -6.94 2.34 7.50
N ALA A 106 -6.30 1.37 6.83
CA ALA A 106 -6.38 -0.03 7.22
C ALA A 106 -5.61 -0.28 8.53
N THR A 107 -6.09 -1.23 9.33
CA THR A 107 -5.27 -1.87 10.37
C THR A 107 -4.46 -2.99 9.73
N VAL A 108 -3.13 -2.95 9.83
CA VAL A 108 -2.26 -4.01 9.33
C VAL A 108 -1.69 -4.82 10.48
N VAL A 109 -1.73 -6.14 10.36
CA VAL A 109 -1.13 -7.08 11.30
C VAL A 109 -0.10 -7.91 10.54
N THR A 110 1.10 -8.09 11.09
CA THR A 110 2.18 -8.83 10.42
C THR A 110 2.48 -10.15 11.12
N SER A 111 2.89 -11.17 10.36
CA SER A 111 3.25 -12.49 10.90
C SER A 111 4.58 -12.51 11.66
N ARG A 112 5.48 -11.57 11.34
CA ARG A 112 6.79 -11.39 11.98
C ARG A 112 7.14 -9.91 12.08
N ALA A 113 7.96 -9.56 13.07
CA ALA A 113 8.27 -8.16 13.40
C ALA A 113 9.55 -7.62 12.74
N ASP A 114 10.41 -8.49 12.21
CA ASP A 114 11.67 -8.10 11.59
C ASP A 114 12.18 -9.16 10.58
N ASP A 115 13.30 -8.86 9.94
CA ASP A 115 14.02 -9.72 8.98
C ASP A 115 15.34 -10.29 9.51
N SER A 116 15.53 -10.27 10.83
CA SER A 116 16.78 -10.64 11.47
C SER A 116 16.70 -11.96 12.22
N GLY A 117 15.55 -12.28 12.83
CA GLY A 117 15.39 -13.43 13.72
C GLY A 117 14.23 -14.35 13.35
N TRP A 118 13.75 -15.08 14.36
CA TRP A 118 12.68 -16.07 14.22
C TRP A 118 11.36 -15.44 13.81
N GLY A 119 10.69 -16.02 12.81
CA GLY A 119 9.40 -15.56 12.29
C GLY A 119 8.22 -16.51 12.53
N GLY A 120 8.41 -17.62 13.25
CA GLY A 120 7.35 -18.60 13.50
C GLY A 120 7.20 -19.67 12.44
N CYS A 121 6.68 -20.83 12.85
CA CYS A 121 6.34 -21.95 11.97
C CYS A 121 5.13 -21.62 11.08
N VAL A 122 4.97 -22.33 9.97
CA VAL A 122 3.87 -22.11 9.01
C VAL A 122 2.47 -22.27 9.62
N ASP A 123 2.30 -23.17 10.58
CA ASP A 123 1.04 -23.39 11.31
C ASP A 123 0.78 -22.28 12.34
N ASP A 124 1.81 -21.80 13.02
CA ASP A 124 1.71 -20.63 13.90
C ASP A 124 1.30 -19.37 13.13
N ARG A 125 1.87 -19.15 11.94
CA ARG A 125 1.52 -18.03 11.07
C ARG A 125 0.09 -18.12 10.55
N ALA A 126 -0.36 -19.30 10.13
CA ALA A 126 -1.75 -19.52 9.71
C ALA A 126 -2.74 -19.31 10.86
N ARG A 127 -2.37 -19.75 12.08
CA ARG A 127 -3.17 -19.49 13.29
C ARG A 127 -3.22 -17.99 13.60
N ALA A 128 -2.10 -17.28 13.57
CA ALA A 128 -2.04 -15.85 13.77
C ALA A 128 -2.90 -15.08 12.75
N ALA A 129 -2.86 -15.46 11.47
CA ALA A 129 -3.72 -14.90 10.44
C ALA A 129 -5.20 -15.09 10.77
N THR A 130 -5.58 -16.30 11.18
CA THR A 130 -6.97 -16.65 11.55
C THR A 130 -7.46 -15.87 12.77
N GLU A 131 -6.59 -15.67 13.76
CA GLU A 131 -6.92 -14.99 15.02
C GLU A 131 -6.82 -13.45 14.93
N SER A 132 -6.23 -12.92 13.86
CA SER A 132 -5.96 -11.47 13.70
C SER A 132 -7.22 -10.61 13.53
N GLY A 133 -8.35 -11.21 13.16
CA GLY A 133 -9.55 -10.48 12.75
C GLY A 133 -9.44 -9.85 11.35
N ALA A 134 -8.46 -10.26 10.55
CA ALA A 134 -8.28 -9.78 9.18
C ALA A 134 -9.45 -10.15 8.25
N ASP A 135 -9.84 -9.20 7.41
CA ASP A 135 -10.74 -9.41 6.29
C ASP A 135 -10.06 -10.22 5.17
N VAL A 136 -8.74 -10.09 5.04
CA VAL A 136 -7.90 -10.83 4.09
C VAL A 136 -6.48 -11.00 4.63
N ALA A 137 -5.90 -12.18 4.42
CA ALA A 137 -4.49 -12.45 4.64
C ALA A 137 -3.74 -12.50 3.30
N VAL A 138 -2.50 -12.03 3.27
CA VAL A 138 -1.61 -12.08 2.11
C VAL A 138 -0.24 -12.62 2.54
N SER A 139 0.09 -13.82 2.10
CA SER A 139 1.40 -14.43 2.26
C SER A 139 2.25 -14.13 1.02
N ILE A 140 3.32 -13.36 1.22
CA ILE A 140 4.18 -12.78 0.19
C ILE A 140 5.46 -13.59 0.09
N HIS A 141 5.67 -14.19 -1.07
CA HIS A 141 6.79 -15.08 -1.39
C HIS A 141 7.41 -14.75 -2.75
N ALA A 142 8.56 -15.34 -3.04
CA ALA A 142 9.10 -15.42 -4.39
C ALA A 142 9.71 -16.81 -4.62
N ASP A 143 9.59 -17.31 -5.85
CA ASP A 143 9.90 -18.70 -6.15
C ASP A 143 11.31 -18.85 -6.72
N SER A 144 11.81 -20.08 -6.77
CA SER A 144 13.00 -20.44 -7.51
C SER A 144 12.88 -21.83 -8.12
N THR A 145 13.00 -21.92 -9.44
CA THR A 145 12.93 -23.21 -10.14
C THR A 145 14.23 -24.00 -10.12
N SER A 146 15.32 -23.38 -9.66
CA SER A 146 16.68 -23.89 -9.84
C SER A 146 17.68 -23.11 -8.97
N ALA A 147 18.75 -23.78 -8.51
CA ALA A 147 19.84 -23.13 -7.78
C ALA A 147 20.77 -22.26 -8.65
N GLY A 148 20.61 -22.31 -9.98
CA GLY A 148 21.34 -21.48 -10.94
C GLY A 148 20.41 -20.83 -11.96
N ALA A 149 20.98 -20.12 -12.93
CA ALA A 149 20.19 -19.38 -13.92
C ALA A 149 19.26 -20.29 -14.73
N ASP A 150 17.98 -19.93 -14.77
CA ASP A 150 16.92 -20.49 -15.61
C ASP A 150 16.22 -19.34 -16.34
N THR A 151 16.68 -19.06 -17.57
CA THR A 151 16.16 -17.95 -18.38
C THR A 151 14.75 -18.21 -18.91
N ASP A 152 14.30 -19.46 -18.91
CA ASP A 152 13.07 -19.85 -19.59
C ASP A 152 11.86 -19.77 -18.67
N LYS A 153 12.05 -19.99 -17.37
CA LYS A 153 10.96 -19.98 -16.39
C LYS A 153 10.88 -18.64 -15.70
N HIS A 154 9.78 -17.92 -15.83
CA HIS A 154 9.60 -16.60 -15.24
C HIS A 154 8.12 -16.33 -14.97
N GLY A 155 7.84 -15.27 -14.21
CA GLY A 155 6.50 -14.76 -13.92
C GLY A 155 5.98 -15.11 -12.53
N PHE A 156 4.90 -14.43 -12.16
CA PHE A 156 4.24 -14.53 -10.86
C PHE A 156 3.16 -15.61 -10.86
N HIS A 157 2.83 -16.17 -9.69
CA HIS A 157 1.65 -17.03 -9.56
C HIS A 157 1.03 -16.97 -8.16
N LEU A 158 -0.25 -17.30 -8.08
CA LEU A 158 -1.01 -17.36 -6.84
C LEU A 158 -1.30 -18.82 -6.50
N ILE A 159 -0.81 -19.27 -5.36
CA ILE A 159 -1.11 -20.61 -4.87
C ILE A 159 -2.51 -20.61 -4.27
N ILE A 160 -3.34 -21.53 -4.76
CA ILE A 160 -4.67 -21.78 -4.23
C ILE A 160 -4.78 -23.24 -3.78
N PRO A 161 -5.56 -23.55 -2.73
CA PRO A 161 -5.64 -24.92 -2.23
C PRO A 161 -6.53 -25.78 -3.13
N THR A 162 -6.14 -27.05 -3.33
CA THR A 162 -7.08 -28.07 -3.81
C THR A 162 -8.23 -28.23 -2.82
N LEU A 163 -9.47 -28.20 -3.32
CA LEU A 163 -10.67 -28.38 -2.51
C LEU A 163 -11.24 -29.81 -2.62
N PRO A 164 -11.89 -30.32 -1.56
CA PRO A 164 -12.08 -29.69 -0.25
C PRO A 164 -10.81 -29.70 0.62
N ILE A 165 -10.70 -28.71 1.50
CA ILE A 165 -9.78 -28.74 2.65
C ILE A 165 -10.46 -29.50 3.80
N PRO A 166 -9.75 -30.35 4.56
CA PRO A 166 -10.36 -31.11 5.67
C PRO A 166 -10.92 -30.24 6.80
N ASP A 167 -10.23 -29.16 7.19
CA ASP A 167 -10.79 -28.20 8.14
C ASP A 167 -11.94 -27.40 7.51
N ALA A 168 -13.09 -27.38 8.17
CA ALA A 168 -14.29 -26.78 7.62
C ALA A 168 -14.23 -25.25 7.55
N ALA A 169 -13.53 -24.59 8.48
CA ALA A 169 -13.41 -23.13 8.50
C ALA A 169 -12.46 -22.67 7.39
N ALA A 170 -11.28 -23.29 7.29
CA ALA A 170 -10.35 -23.06 6.19
C ALA A 170 -11.00 -23.39 4.84
N ASN A 171 -11.72 -24.52 4.72
CA ASN A 171 -12.43 -24.85 3.50
C ASN A 171 -13.44 -23.77 3.10
N ALA A 172 -14.25 -23.27 4.04
CA ALA A 172 -15.23 -22.23 3.77
C ALA A 172 -14.54 -20.90 3.37
N ALA A 173 -13.49 -20.51 4.09
CA ALA A 173 -12.74 -19.28 3.81
C ALA A 173 -12.10 -19.29 2.42
N GLN A 174 -11.49 -20.42 2.02
CA GLN A 174 -10.76 -20.50 0.75
C GLN A 174 -11.65 -20.80 -0.46
N SER A 175 -12.77 -21.52 -0.29
CA SER A 175 -13.64 -21.93 -1.41
C SER A 175 -14.24 -20.75 -2.19
N GLU A 176 -14.55 -19.66 -1.50
CA GLU A 176 -15.09 -18.44 -2.11
C GLU A 176 -14.16 -17.25 -1.89
N GLY A 177 -13.95 -16.85 -0.64
CA GLY A 177 -13.17 -15.67 -0.29
C GLY A 177 -11.74 -15.73 -0.79
N GLY A 178 -11.00 -16.78 -0.44
CA GLY A 178 -9.61 -16.97 -0.89
C GLY A 178 -9.48 -17.08 -2.41
N ARG A 179 -10.39 -17.80 -3.07
CA ARG A 179 -10.44 -17.88 -4.54
C ARG A 179 -10.68 -16.52 -5.19
N SER A 180 -11.62 -15.74 -4.66
CA SER A 180 -11.92 -14.40 -5.16
C SER A 180 -10.76 -13.44 -4.92
N ALA A 181 -10.16 -13.43 -3.72
CA ALA A 181 -9.01 -12.60 -3.39
C ALA A 181 -7.81 -12.91 -4.30
N SER A 182 -7.50 -14.20 -4.50
CA SER A 182 -6.41 -14.64 -5.37
C SER A 182 -6.65 -14.27 -6.84
N THR A 183 -7.90 -14.34 -7.31
CA THR A 183 -8.25 -13.96 -8.69
C THR A 183 -8.08 -12.44 -8.91
N LEU A 184 -8.56 -11.62 -7.97
CA LEU A 184 -8.39 -10.16 -8.03
C LEU A 184 -6.93 -9.75 -7.89
N MET A 185 -6.16 -10.44 -7.05
CA MET A 185 -4.71 -10.25 -6.97
C MET A 185 -4.02 -10.56 -8.29
N ARG A 186 -4.36 -11.69 -8.92
CA ARG A 186 -3.85 -12.08 -10.25
C ARG A 186 -4.14 -10.98 -11.27
N ASP A 187 -5.38 -10.51 -11.32
CA ASP A 187 -5.79 -9.43 -12.24
C ASP A 187 -5.01 -8.14 -11.97
N ALA A 188 -4.78 -7.78 -10.70
CA ALA A 188 -3.99 -6.61 -10.32
C ALA A 188 -2.53 -6.72 -10.79
N TYR A 189 -1.89 -7.89 -10.64
CA TYR A 189 -0.56 -8.16 -11.17
C TYR A 189 -0.50 -8.02 -12.70
N GLN A 190 -1.48 -8.59 -13.41
CA GLN A 190 -1.56 -8.46 -14.87
C GLN A 190 -1.74 -7.01 -15.32
N ARG A 191 -2.61 -6.24 -14.63
CA ARG A 191 -2.80 -4.80 -14.92
C ARG A 191 -1.54 -3.98 -14.62
N ALA A 192 -0.74 -4.39 -13.65
CA ALA A 192 0.56 -3.79 -13.36
C ALA A 192 1.65 -4.19 -14.38
N GLY A 193 1.35 -5.08 -15.34
CA GLY A 193 2.25 -5.50 -16.41
C GLY A 193 3.08 -6.73 -16.08
N PHE A 194 2.87 -7.37 -14.94
CA PHE A 194 3.50 -8.65 -14.63
C PHE A 194 2.88 -9.78 -15.46
N THR A 195 3.69 -10.77 -15.81
CA THR A 195 3.25 -11.92 -16.58
C THR A 195 3.01 -13.12 -15.67
N PRO A 196 1.90 -13.87 -15.84
CA PRO A 196 1.72 -15.14 -15.17
C PRO A 196 2.89 -16.09 -15.41
N ALA A 197 3.23 -16.85 -14.39
CA ALA A 197 4.28 -17.84 -14.45
C ALA A 197 4.03 -18.85 -15.56
N ASN A 198 5.06 -19.14 -16.34
CA ASN A 198 5.01 -20.12 -17.44
C ASN A 198 5.48 -21.53 -17.00
N TYR A 199 5.53 -21.78 -15.70
CA TYR A 199 6.10 -22.99 -15.10
C TYR A 199 5.22 -23.55 -13.96
N ALA A 200 5.65 -24.66 -13.38
CA ALA A 200 5.01 -25.32 -12.23
C ALA A 200 3.50 -25.65 -12.38
N GLY A 201 3.02 -25.82 -13.60
CA GLY A 201 1.61 -26.14 -13.89
C GLY A 201 0.66 -24.97 -13.61
N VAL A 202 1.17 -23.74 -13.63
CA VAL A 202 0.38 -22.52 -13.47
C VAL A 202 -0.52 -22.34 -14.68
N GLU A 203 -1.79 -22.07 -14.41
CA GLU A 203 -2.81 -21.79 -15.42
C GLU A 203 -3.35 -20.38 -15.17
N GLU A 204 -3.13 -19.46 -16.11
CA GLU A 204 -3.59 -18.06 -16.02
C GLU A 204 -3.18 -17.34 -14.71
N GLY A 205 -2.02 -17.71 -14.15
CA GLY A 205 -1.46 -17.12 -12.93
C GLY A 205 -1.95 -17.76 -11.64
N LEU A 206 -2.79 -18.81 -11.70
CA LEU A 206 -3.24 -19.57 -10.55
C LEU A 206 -2.58 -20.95 -10.53
N GLN A 207 -2.15 -21.39 -9.36
CA GLN A 207 -1.53 -22.70 -9.14
C GLN A 207 -2.30 -23.46 -8.07
N GLU A 208 -3.03 -24.51 -8.47
CA GLU A 208 -3.72 -25.34 -7.49
C GLU A 208 -2.77 -26.34 -6.84
N ARG A 209 -2.72 -26.36 -5.50
CA ARG A 209 -1.83 -27.21 -4.71
C ARG A 209 -2.50 -27.81 -3.48
N SER A 210 -2.06 -29.00 -3.09
CA SER A 210 -2.53 -29.69 -1.88
C SER A 210 -1.48 -29.74 -0.76
N ASP A 211 -0.24 -29.33 -1.03
CA ASP A 211 0.93 -29.50 -0.14
C ASP A 211 1.37 -28.22 0.58
N VAL A 212 0.67 -27.10 0.36
CA VAL A 212 0.93 -25.82 1.02
C VAL A 212 0.00 -25.65 2.22
N ALA A 213 0.57 -25.66 3.42
CA ALA A 213 -0.18 -25.62 4.67
C ALA A 213 -0.85 -24.28 4.94
N GLY A 214 -0.26 -23.15 4.54
CA GLY A 214 -0.84 -21.82 4.76
C GLY A 214 -2.31 -21.74 4.29
N PRO A 215 -2.60 -22.00 3.00
CA PRO A 215 -3.98 -22.07 2.50
C PRO A 215 -4.83 -23.18 3.12
N ALA A 216 -4.24 -24.30 3.56
CA ALA A 216 -4.98 -25.41 4.17
C ALA A 216 -5.34 -25.16 5.65
N LEU A 217 -4.64 -24.25 6.33
CA LEU A 217 -4.81 -23.97 7.77
C LEU A 217 -5.45 -22.61 8.06
N THR A 218 -5.40 -21.66 7.13
CA THR A 218 -5.87 -20.29 7.37
C THR A 218 -7.40 -20.21 7.26
N GLY A 219 -8.05 -19.78 8.35
CA GLY A 219 -9.50 -19.64 8.48
C GLY A 219 -10.08 -18.30 7.99
N VAL A 220 -9.26 -17.44 7.38
CA VAL A 220 -9.67 -16.21 6.68
C VAL A 220 -9.26 -16.27 5.20
N PRO A 221 -9.89 -15.52 4.29
CA PRO A 221 -9.49 -15.46 2.89
C PRO A 221 -7.99 -15.22 2.73
N LEU A 222 -7.28 -16.11 2.02
CA LEU A 222 -5.83 -16.01 1.85
C LEU A 222 -5.46 -15.81 0.38
N VAL A 223 -4.56 -14.86 0.14
CA VAL A 223 -3.75 -14.77 -1.07
C VAL A 223 -2.36 -15.30 -0.74
N PHE A 224 -1.89 -16.29 -1.47
CA PHE A 224 -0.51 -16.76 -1.38
C PHE A 224 0.17 -16.47 -2.71
N VAL A 225 1.07 -15.49 -2.73
CA VAL A 225 1.66 -14.95 -3.96
C VAL A 225 3.14 -15.26 -4.03
N GLU A 226 3.53 -15.89 -5.14
CA GLU A 226 4.91 -16.02 -5.59
C GLU A 226 5.16 -14.91 -6.61
N MET A 227 5.92 -13.90 -6.21
CA MET A 227 6.07 -12.64 -6.95
C MET A 227 6.80 -12.80 -8.29
N GLY A 228 7.70 -13.77 -8.40
CA GLY A 228 8.54 -14.03 -9.57
C GLY A 228 9.54 -15.15 -9.28
N ASN A 229 10.30 -15.56 -10.29
CA ASN A 229 11.30 -16.62 -10.18
C ASN A 229 12.71 -16.05 -9.98
N GLY A 230 13.28 -16.15 -8.77
CA GLY A 230 14.63 -15.68 -8.45
C GLY A 230 15.76 -16.42 -9.18
N SER A 231 15.49 -17.56 -9.83
CA SER A 231 16.45 -18.22 -10.72
C SER A 231 16.45 -17.64 -12.14
N ASN A 232 15.45 -16.82 -12.48
CA ASN A 232 15.38 -16.10 -13.75
C ASN A 232 16.06 -14.74 -13.63
N PRO A 233 16.98 -14.37 -14.54
CA PRO A 233 17.70 -13.09 -14.44
C PRO A 233 16.81 -11.85 -14.47
N ASP A 234 15.72 -11.87 -15.26
CA ASP A 234 14.85 -10.70 -15.40
C ASP A 234 13.95 -10.54 -14.18
N ASP A 235 13.33 -11.63 -13.71
CA ASP A 235 12.55 -11.60 -12.46
C ASP A 235 13.44 -11.26 -11.25
N ALA A 236 14.64 -11.85 -11.15
CA ALA A 236 15.58 -11.54 -10.07
C ALA A 236 15.91 -10.04 -10.02
N ALA A 237 16.20 -9.41 -11.17
CA ALA A 237 16.47 -7.96 -11.23
C ALA A 237 15.29 -7.11 -10.72
N VAL A 238 14.04 -7.54 -10.98
CA VAL A 238 12.84 -6.87 -10.49
C VAL A 238 12.65 -7.12 -8.99
N LEU A 239 12.79 -8.37 -8.52
CA LEU A 239 12.65 -8.75 -7.11
C LEU A 239 13.67 -8.05 -6.20
N GLU A 240 14.88 -7.80 -6.70
CA GLU A 240 15.98 -7.23 -5.91
C GLU A 240 16.01 -5.70 -5.90
N SER A 241 15.58 -5.07 -6.99
CA SER A 241 15.67 -3.61 -7.13
C SER A 241 14.60 -2.90 -6.31
N PRO A 242 14.91 -1.73 -5.70
CA PRO A 242 13.90 -0.92 -5.02
C PRO A 242 12.72 -0.54 -5.93
N GLU A 243 12.99 -0.24 -7.20
CA GLU A 243 11.96 0.08 -8.18
C GLU A 243 11.03 -1.11 -8.47
N GLY A 244 11.57 -2.32 -8.63
CA GLY A 244 10.76 -3.51 -8.88
C GLY A 244 9.98 -3.96 -7.64
N GLN A 245 10.58 -3.85 -6.44
CA GLN A 245 9.87 -4.06 -5.17
C GLN A 245 8.68 -3.10 -5.00
N LEU A 246 8.85 -1.84 -5.40
CA LEU A 246 7.75 -0.87 -5.45
C LEU A 246 6.66 -1.29 -6.44
N GLN A 247 7.02 -1.81 -7.63
CA GLN A 247 6.04 -2.31 -8.59
C GLN A 247 5.22 -3.48 -8.02
N HIS A 248 5.87 -4.44 -7.34
CA HIS A 248 5.18 -5.53 -6.65
C HIS A 248 4.26 -5.01 -5.53
N ALA A 249 4.73 -4.07 -4.72
CA ALA A 249 3.93 -3.47 -3.65
C ALA A 249 2.68 -2.76 -4.16
N ILE A 250 2.78 -2.05 -5.30
CA ILE A 250 1.63 -1.41 -5.96
C ILE A 250 0.62 -2.47 -6.44
N ALA A 251 1.09 -3.54 -7.08
CA ALA A 251 0.23 -4.63 -7.54
C ALA A 251 -0.49 -5.33 -6.36
N LEU A 252 0.25 -5.62 -5.30
CA LEU A 252 -0.28 -6.22 -4.06
C LEU A 252 -1.33 -5.33 -3.41
N SER A 253 -1.01 -4.06 -3.19
CA SER A 253 -1.93 -3.10 -2.56
C SER A 253 -3.20 -2.94 -3.40
N THR A 254 -3.07 -2.89 -4.73
CA THR A 254 -4.21 -2.82 -5.65
C THR A 254 -5.09 -4.06 -5.53
N GLY A 255 -4.51 -5.26 -5.54
CA GLY A 255 -5.27 -6.51 -5.40
C GLY A 255 -5.99 -6.63 -4.06
N ILE A 256 -5.36 -6.17 -2.97
CA ILE A 256 -5.98 -6.10 -1.63
C ILE A 256 -7.16 -5.14 -1.64
N ILE A 257 -6.98 -3.93 -2.17
CA ILE A 257 -8.04 -2.90 -2.23
C ILE A 257 -9.22 -3.39 -3.09
N ASP A 258 -8.94 -3.97 -4.25
CA ASP A 258 -9.97 -4.54 -5.13
C ASP A 258 -10.79 -5.61 -4.41
N TYR A 259 -10.15 -6.45 -3.59
CA TYR A 259 -10.87 -7.46 -2.81
C TYR A 259 -11.71 -6.84 -1.70
N LEU A 260 -11.16 -5.90 -0.95
CA LEU A 260 -11.81 -5.32 0.24
C LEU A 260 -12.96 -4.35 -0.11
N LEU A 261 -12.82 -3.63 -1.21
CA LEU A 261 -13.76 -2.59 -1.61
C LEU A 261 -14.55 -2.97 -2.86
N GLY A 262 -14.06 -3.89 -3.69
CA GLY A 262 -14.57 -4.18 -5.03
C GLY A 262 -13.74 -3.49 -6.12
N PRO A 263 -13.57 -4.10 -7.31
CA PRO A 263 -12.68 -3.59 -8.37
C PRO A 263 -13.18 -2.29 -9.03
N ASP A 264 -14.46 -1.98 -8.90
CA ASP A 264 -15.09 -0.78 -9.46
C ASP A 264 -15.27 0.35 -8.42
N THR A 265 -14.78 0.16 -7.19
CA THR A 265 -15.17 1.05 -6.08
C THR A 265 -14.47 2.39 -6.15
N THR A 266 -15.29 3.41 -6.40
CA THR A 266 -14.92 4.80 -6.18
C THR A 266 -14.90 5.07 -4.68
N VAL A 267 -13.70 5.02 -4.12
CA VAL A 267 -13.37 5.71 -2.88
C VAL A 267 -13.92 7.14 -2.94
N THR A 268 -14.87 7.44 -2.05
CA THR A 268 -15.41 8.78 -1.89
C THR A 268 -14.74 9.35 -0.65
N ALA A 269 -13.84 10.33 -0.83
CA ALA A 269 -13.31 11.09 0.28
C ALA A 269 -14.50 11.76 1.00
N THR A 270 -14.71 11.42 2.27
CA THR A 270 -15.69 12.08 3.12
C THR A 270 -15.11 13.42 3.57
N GLU A 271 -15.56 14.51 2.97
CA GLU A 271 -15.35 15.85 3.52
C GLU A 271 -16.30 16.05 4.71
N GLU A 272 -15.78 15.93 5.94
CA GLU A 272 -16.45 16.45 7.12
C GLU A 272 -16.18 17.96 7.28
N ASP A 273 -17.28 18.70 7.24
CA ASP A 273 -17.61 19.96 7.90
C ASP A 273 -16.55 21.10 7.92
N VAL A 274 -16.60 21.94 6.89
CA VAL A 274 -16.17 23.34 7.01
C VAL A 274 -17.34 24.26 6.66
N GLN A 275 -18.15 24.56 7.68
CA GLN A 275 -18.91 25.80 7.73
C GLN A 275 -17.95 26.97 7.55
N SER A 276 -18.12 27.73 6.47
CA SER A 276 -17.65 29.11 6.41
C SER A 276 -18.76 30.02 5.91
N ASP A 277 -19.32 30.72 6.89
CA ASP A 277 -20.17 31.88 6.77
C ASP A 277 -19.42 32.98 6.02
N SER A 278 -19.96 33.46 4.90
CA SER A 278 -19.58 34.78 4.38
C SER A 278 -20.75 35.42 3.64
N SER A 279 -21.47 36.20 4.42
CA SER A 279 -22.36 37.25 3.96
C SER A 279 -21.55 38.35 3.26
N THR A 280 -21.93 38.66 2.02
CA THR A 280 -21.73 39.99 1.44
C THR A 280 -23.00 40.40 0.72
N ASP A 281 -23.69 41.36 1.35
CA ASP A 281 -24.85 42.10 0.88
C ASP A 281 -24.50 42.99 -0.35
N PRO A 282 -25.31 43.02 -1.42
CA PRO A 282 -25.23 44.06 -2.44
C PRO A 282 -26.21 45.20 -2.13
N GLY A 283 -25.69 46.43 -2.15
CA GLY A 283 -26.45 47.65 -1.91
C GLY A 283 -27.71 47.81 -2.76
N GLU A 284 -28.82 47.99 -2.04
CA GLU A 284 -29.84 49.04 -2.18
C GLU A 284 -30.43 49.35 -3.58
N THR A 285 -31.72 49.01 -3.78
CA THR A 285 -32.80 49.99 -4.04
C THR A 285 -34.20 49.33 -4.01
N ALA A 286 -35.19 50.14 -3.64
CA ALA A 286 -36.47 49.79 -3.02
C ALA A 286 -37.62 49.38 -3.96
N SER A 287 -38.59 48.62 -3.41
CA SER A 287 -40.05 48.91 -3.32
C SER A 287 -40.96 47.67 -3.48
N THR A 288 -41.87 47.46 -2.52
CA THR A 288 -43.00 46.49 -2.49
C THR A 288 -44.26 47.14 -3.13
N PRO A 289 -45.44 46.49 -3.38
CA PRO A 289 -45.86 45.11 -3.07
C PRO A 289 -46.76 44.34 -4.11
N ALA A 290 -46.91 43.02 -3.84
CA ALA A 290 -48.04 42.09 -4.07
C ALA A 290 -48.62 41.83 -5.49
N ILE A 291 -48.78 40.54 -5.84
CA ILE A 291 -50.01 39.87 -6.35
C ILE A 291 -49.78 38.34 -6.51
N THR A 292 -50.90 37.63 -6.46
CA THR A 292 -51.24 36.20 -6.28
C THR A 292 -50.88 35.17 -7.37
N ALA A 293 -50.75 33.92 -6.90
CA ALA A 293 -51.29 32.64 -7.43
C ALA A 293 -50.53 31.79 -8.48
N SER A 294 -50.50 30.50 -8.12
CA SER A 294 -50.63 29.27 -8.93
C SER A 294 -49.38 28.52 -9.38
N ALA A 295 -49.33 27.24 -9.00
CA ALA A 295 -48.52 26.19 -9.61
C ALA A 295 -48.90 25.96 -11.09
N PRO A 296 -47.99 25.42 -11.91
CA PRO A 296 -47.95 23.96 -12.10
C PRO A 296 -46.54 23.34 -12.22
N ALA A 297 -46.50 22.01 -12.12
CA ALA A 297 -45.31 21.16 -12.25
C ALA A 297 -44.72 21.15 -13.68
N ALA A 298 -43.39 21.04 -13.78
CA ALA A 298 -42.70 20.46 -14.93
C ALA A 298 -41.29 19.97 -14.53
N THR A 299 -40.94 18.79 -15.05
CA THR A 299 -39.76 17.97 -14.85
C THR A 299 -38.48 18.47 -15.52
N ALA A 300 -37.34 17.97 -15.00
CA ALA A 300 -36.03 17.77 -15.63
C ALA A 300 -35.13 19.00 -15.86
N SER A 301 -33.95 19.02 -15.24
CA SER A 301 -32.74 18.41 -15.81
C SER A 301 -31.56 18.58 -14.84
N ALA A 302 -30.80 17.50 -14.62
CA ALA A 302 -29.56 17.51 -13.85
C ALA A 302 -28.44 18.21 -14.63
N PRO A 303 -27.46 18.85 -13.96
CA PRO A 303 -26.14 19.04 -14.52
C PRO A 303 -25.11 18.11 -13.86
N ALA A 304 -24.24 17.63 -14.73
CA ALA A 304 -23.23 16.60 -14.56
C ALA A 304 -22.29 16.79 -13.36
N LYS A 305 -22.09 15.68 -12.65
CA LYS A 305 -21.02 15.47 -11.69
C LYS A 305 -19.69 15.35 -12.44
N SER A 306 -18.72 16.20 -12.11
CA SER A 306 -17.33 16.03 -12.53
C SER A 306 -16.68 14.97 -11.63
N GLY A 307 -16.49 13.78 -12.17
CA GLY A 307 -15.80 12.68 -11.49
C GLY A 307 -14.29 12.82 -11.62
N GLY A 308 -13.59 12.94 -10.48
CA GLY A 308 -12.14 12.83 -10.41
C GLY A 308 -11.69 11.42 -10.83
N ASN A 309 -10.74 11.37 -11.77
CA ASN A 309 -10.24 10.15 -12.39
C ASN A 309 -9.32 9.35 -11.45
N ALA A 310 -9.23 8.04 -11.69
CA ALA A 310 -8.33 7.11 -10.99
C ALA A 310 -6.86 7.58 -10.94
N LEU A 311 -6.46 8.43 -11.89
CA LEU A 311 -5.15 9.10 -11.95
C LEU A 311 -4.85 9.95 -10.69
N SER A 312 -5.84 10.68 -10.17
CA SER A 312 -5.66 11.48 -8.94
C SER A 312 -5.50 10.59 -7.69
N ARG A 313 -6.03 9.37 -7.72
CA ARG A 313 -6.02 8.42 -6.61
C ARG A 313 -4.70 7.67 -6.53
N LEU A 314 -4.19 7.22 -7.67
CA LEU A 314 -2.86 6.61 -7.75
C LEU A 314 -1.78 7.62 -7.37
N LEU A 315 -1.84 8.85 -7.88
CA LEU A 315 -0.87 9.93 -7.56
C LEU A 315 -0.90 10.33 -6.08
N SER A 316 -2.06 10.28 -5.43
CA SER A 316 -2.17 10.52 -3.98
C SER A 316 -1.63 9.33 -3.16
N GLY A 317 -1.81 8.10 -3.66
CA GLY A 317 -1.26 6.88 -3.08
C GLY A 317 0.25 6.69 -3.23
N ILE A 318 0.95 7.51 -4.02
CA ILE A 318 2.43 7.49 -4.11
C ILE A 318 3.09 8.42 -3.08
N SER A 319 2.35 9.35 -2.47
CA SER A 319 2.91 10.26 -1.43
C SER A 319 3.54 9.52 -0.24
N PRO A 320 2.93 8.44 0.30
CA PRO A 320 3.53 7.65 1.38
C PRO A 320 4.85 7.00 0.97
N TYR A 321 5.00 6.61 -0.31
CA TYR A 321 6.23 6.03 -0.84
C TYR A 321 7.34 7.07 -1.04
N VAL A 322 6.98 8.34 -1.19
CA VAL A 322 7.95 9.45 -1.22
C VAL A 322 8.43 9.79 0.21
N GLU A 323 7.59 9.62 1.23
CA GLU A 323 7.93 9.87 2.63
C GLU A 323 8.67 8.69 3.29
N ALA A 324 8.31 7.44 3.00
CA ALA A 324 8.95 6.24 3.55
C ALA A 324 10.43 6.07 3.11
N VAL A 325 10.81 6.65 1.97
CA VAL A 325 12.18 6.59 1.42
C VAL A 325 13.10 7.66 2.05
N GLY A 326 12.53 8.65 2.74
CA GLY A 326 13.27 9.75 3.37
C GLY A 326 14.00 10.66 2.38
N VAL A 327 14.25 11.90 2.81
CA VAL A 327 14.90 12.95 2.00
C VAL A 327 16.32 12.55 1.52
N GLY A 328 16.94 11.55 2.14
CA GLY A 328 18.21 10.97 1.72
C GLY A 328 18.12 10.06 0.48
N GLY A 329 17.06 9.26 0.34
CA GLY A 329 16.84 8.39 -0.83
C GLY A 329 16.28 9.15 -2.04
N LEU A 330 15.66 10.30 -1.83
CA LEU A 330 15.29 11.22 -2.92
C LEU A 330 16.52 11.80 -3.63
N SER A 331 17.65 11.98 -2.94
CA SER A 331 18.90 12.42 -3.59
C SER A 331 19.39 11.45 -4.68
N ASP A 332 19.15 10.15 -4.49
CA ASP A 332 19.51 9.10 -5.45
C ASP A 332 18.41 8.89 -6.51
N LEU A 333 17.15 9.18 -6.19
CA LEU A 333 16.02 9.20 -7.14
C LEU A 333 15.98 10.46 -8.03
N VAL A 334 16.59 11.56 -7.59
CA VAL A 334 16.71 12.83 -8.33
C VAL A 334 18.01 12.86 -9.12
N THR A 335 18.35 11.75 -9.76
CA THR A 335 19.26 11.77 -10.92
C THR A 335 18.41 11.91 -12.18
N GLU A 336 18.85 12.70 -13.17
CA GLU A 336 18.06 12.99 -14.38
C GLU A 336 17.59 11.71 -15.12
N ASP A 337 18.31 10.60 -14.96
CA ASP A 337 17.95 9.31 -15.54
C ASP A 337 16.82 8.58 -14.79
N ARG A 338 16.62 8.80 -13.49
CA ARG A 338 15.54 8.16 -12.70
C ARG A 338 14.24 8.99 -12.64
N VAL A 339 14.32 10.31 -12.79
CA VAL A 339 13.15 11.16 -13.08
C VAL A 339 12.51 10.79 -14.42
N ARG A 340 13.34 10.44 -15.42
CA ARG A 340 12.86 9.85 -16.68
C ARG A 340 12.18 8.51 -16.45
N SER A 341 12.64 7.68 -15.52
CA SER A 341 12.03 6.38 -15.21
C SER A 341 10.67 6.51 -14.51
N VAL A 342 10.54 7.39 -13.51
CA VAL A 342 9.22 7.72 -12.91
C VAL A 342 8.28 8.30 -13.97
N SER A 343 8.80 9.16 -14.84
CA SER A 343 8.07 9.68 -16.00
C SER A 343 7.72 8.58 -17.01
N ASN A 344 8.53 7.54 -17.19
CA ASN A 344 8.28 6.43 -18.11
C ASN A 344 7.24 5.46 -17.55
N VAL A 345 7.25 5.19 -16.23
CA VAL A 345 6.21 4.43 -15.54
C VAL A 345 4.88 5.17 -15.60
N ALA A 346 4.87 6.49 -15.30
CA ALA A 346 3.69 7.33 -15.44
C ALA A 346 3.19 7.42 -16.91
N GLN A 347 4.10 7.50 -17.89
CA GLN A 347 3.74 7.51 -19.32
C GLN A 347 3.29 6.14 -19.84
N GLY A 348 3.82 5.04 -19.29
CA GLY A 348 3.40 3.67 -19.61
C GLY A 348 1.97 3.41 -19.14
N LEU A 349 1.67 3.78 -17.89
CA LEU A 349 0.32 3.76 -17.34
C LEU A 349 -0.63 4.65 -18.16
N LEU A 350 -0.20 5.87 -18.51
CA LEU A 350 -1.00 6.80 -19.30
C LEU A 350 -1.29 6.27 -20.72
N LYS A 351 -0.34 5.56 -21.36
CA LYS A 351 -0.54 4.96 -22.68
C LYS A 351 -1.49 3.77 -22.65
N GLN A 352 -1.47 2.95 -21.60
CA GLN A 352 -2.44 1.85 -21.43
C GLN A 352 -3.85 2.38 -21.13
N LEU A 353 -3.97 3.44 -20.34
CA LEU A 353 -5.24 4.11 -20.05
C LEU A 353 -5.87 4.80 -21.28
N LEU A 354 -5.05 5.24 -22.24
CA LEU A 354 -5.53 5.83 -23.50
C LEU A 354 -5.83 4.78 -24.59
N ALA A 355 -5.49 3.51 -24.35
CA ALA A 355 -5.77 2.38 -25.24
C ALA A 355 -7.04 1.59 -24.83
N SER A 356 -7.76 2.06 -23.80
CA SER A 356 -9.02 1.49 -23.29
C SER A 356 -10.22 2.36 -23.73
#